data_AF-A0AAJ4APQ8-F1
#
_entry.id   AF-A0AAJ4APQ8-F1
#
_cell.length_a   1.000
_cell.length_b   1.000
_cell.length_c   1.000
_cell.angle_alpha   90.00
_cell.angle_beta   90.00
_cell.angle_gamma   90.00
#
_symmetry.space_group_name_H-M   'P 1'
#
loop_
_entity.id
_entity.type
_entity.pdbx_description
1 polymer ?
#
loop_
_entity_poly.entity_id
_entity_poly.type
_entity_poly.pdbx_seq_one_letter_code
_entity_poly.pdbx_strand_id
1 'polypeptide(L)'
;MLSSVRAPAVAGLFYPADPIELMMQLDDLLVLADKPALQAIQLPKIIIVPHAGYIYSGLVAAHAFNCIAAMAEKIKRVVLIGPAHTVYLHGCALPQSSHFKTPLGKIAIDKTCVERLLKFEGATISDMPHQKEHSLEVQLPFLQHQLTDFTLVPILVGDIHPEFMADILEQVWLGDETLIVVSTDLSHFHHYDEAKRLDKETCQLILDNRRDISSQQACGCRALNAIALLVCRYNLNTTQLSYQNSGDCTESNAGDKSRVVGYASFAIS
;
A
#
# COMPACT_ATOMS: atom_id res chain seq x y z
N MET A 1 -22.43 -20.77 2.80
CA MET A 1 -21.38 -20.61 1.77
C MET A 1 -20.06 -20.99 2.40
N LEU A 2 -19.25 -21.83 1.77
CA LEU A 2 -17.89 -22.12 2.25
C LEU A 2 -17.11 -20.81 2.32
N SER A 3 -16.59 -20.46 3.50
CA SER A 3 -15.74 -19.28 3.68
C SER A 3 -14.41 -19.51 2.95
N SER A 4 -14.25 -18.95 1.74
CA SER A 4 -12.96 -19.00 1.04
C SER A 4 -11.97 -18.06 1.72
N VAL A 5 -10.70 -18.49 1.75
CA VAL A 5 -9.57 -17.74 2.32
C VAL A 5 -8.55 -17.54 1.20
N ARG A 6 -8.13 -16.30 0.97
CA ARG A 6 -7.06 -15.98 0.02
C ARG A 6 -5.71 -16.33 0.66
N ALA A 7 -5.06 -17.38 0.16
CA ALA A 7 -3.74 -17.82 0.62
C ALA A 7 -2.65 -16.81 0.23
N PRO A 8 -1.50 -16.74 0.93
CA PRO A 8 -0.36 -15.94 0.48
C PRO A 8 0.18 -16.48 -0.85
N ALA A 9 0.51 -15.60 -1.79
CA ALA A 9 1.06 -15.92 -3.10
C ALA A 9 2.57 -15.65 -3.18
N VAL A 10 3.12 -14.78 -2.31
CA VAL A 10 4.53 -14.36 -2.35
C VAL A 10 5.28 -14.56 -1.02
N ALA A 11 4.70 -15.24 -0.04
CA ALA A 11 5.42 -15.71 1.14
C ALA A 11 6.56 -16.67 0.73
N GLY A 12 7.76 -16.43 1.24
CA GLY A 12 9.01 -17.10 0.86
C GLY A 12 9.69 -16.49 -0.37
N LEU A 13 9.10 -15.47 -1.00
CA LEU A 13 9.66 -14.77 -2.15
C LEU A 13 9.87 -13.28 -1.86
N PHE A 14 8.82 -12.58 -1.42
CA PHE A 14 8.87 -11.15 -1.12
C PHE A 14 9.14 -10.87 0.35
N TYR A 15 8.79 -11.82 1.21
CA TYR A 15 9.02 -11.78 2.65
C TYR A 15 9.08 -13.24 3.18
N PRO A 16 9.65 -13.51 4.36
CA PRO A 16 9.81 -14.87 4.89
C PRO A 16 8.49 -15.63 5.02
N ALA A 17 8.51 -16.92 4.67
CA ALA A 17 7.36 -17.81 4.85
C ALA A 17 7.24 -18.33 6.29
N ASP A 18 8.36 -18.37 7.03
CA ASP A 18 8.38 -18.73 8.44
C ASP A 18 7.90 -17.55 9.30
N PRO A 19 6.93 -17.75 10.21
CA PRO A 19 6.37 -16.66 11.00
C PRO A 19 7.36 -16.05 11.99
N ILE A 20 8.34 -16.81 12.50
CA ILE A 20 9.34 -16.29 13.44
C ILE A 20 10.32 -15.40 12.68
N GLU A 21 10.84 -15.87 11.55
CA GLU A 21 11.71 -15.08 10.68
C GLU A 21 11.02 -13.79 10.19
N LEU A 22 9.73 -13.90 9.83
CA LEU A 22 8.94 -12.75 9.39
C LEU A 22 8.76 -11.70 10.50
N MET A 23 8.45 -12.13 11.73
CA MET A 23 8.34 -11.21 12.87
C MET A 23 9.69 -10.52 13.16
N MET A 24 10.79 -11.27 13.18
CA MET A 24 12.13 -10.71 13.41
C MET A 24 12.49 -9.67 12.33
N GLN A 25 12.24 -9.98 11.05
CA GLN A 25 12.51 -9.03 9.98
C GLN A 25 11.65 -7.76 10.10
N LEU A 26 10.38 -7.89 10.48
CA LEU A 26 9.50 -6.73 10.70
C LEU A 26 9.97 -5.88 11.88
N ASP A 27 10.35 -6.49 13.00
CA ASP A 27 10.92 -5.82 14.16
C ASP A 27 12.18 -5.03 13.76
N ASP A 28 13.12 -5.67 13.06
CA ASP A 28 14.36 -5.03 12.60
C ASP A 28 14.07 -3.83 11.69
N LEU A 29 13.17 -3.98 10.71
CA LEU A 29 12.80 -2.91 9.79
C LEU A 29 12.16 -1.72 10.52
N LEU A 30 11.25 -1.97 11.47
CA LEU A 30 10.57 -0.91 12.23
C LEU A 30 11.48 -0.24 13.26
N VAL A 31 12.47 -0.95 13.80
CA VAL A 31 13.51 -0.38 14.66
C VAL A 31 14.47 0.51 13.86
N LEU A 32 14.84 0.10 12.66
CA LEU A 32 15.72 0.87 11.77
C LEU A 32 15.04 2.09 11.16
N ALA A 33 13.74 2.01 10.90
CA ALA A 33 12.97 3.11 10.37
C ALA A 33 12.81 4.24 11.40
N ASP A 34 12.95 5.49 10.94
CA ASP A 34 12.74 6.66 11.78
C ASP A 34 11.34 6.62 12.40
N LYS A 35 11.28 6.92 13.70
CA LYS A 35 10.02 7.15 14.39
C LYS A 35 9.72 8.64 14.31
N PRO A 36 8.53 9.02 13.84
CA PRO A 36 8.18 10.43 13.82
C PRO A 36 8.22 11.01 15.23
N ALA A 37 8.71 12.24 15.36
CA ALA A 37 8.69 12.94 16.64
C ALA A 37 7.24 13.03 17.12
N LEU A 38 6.96 12.53 18.33
CA LEU A 38 5.62 12.42 18.93
C LEU A 38 4.82 13.75 18.97
N GLN A 39 5.51 14.88 18.80
CA GLN A 39 4.94 16.24 18.82
C GLN A 39 4.66 16.81 17.41
N ALA A 40 5.10 16.15 16.34
CA ALA A 40 5.16 16.73 14.99
C ALA A 40 4.15 16.16 13.99
N ILE A 41 3.36 15.15 14.34
CA ILE A 41 2.48 14.48 13.37
C ILE A 41 1.02 14.57 13.80
N GLN A 42 0.21 15.24 12.98
CA GLN A 42 -1.22 14.95 12.89
C GLN A 42 -1.34 13.49 12.45
N LEU A 43 -2.05 12.67 13.21
CA LEU A 43 -2.20 11.24 12.96
C LEU A 43 -2.64 11.00 11.51
N PRO A 44 -1.85 10.31 10.67
CA PRO A 44 -2.19 10.16 9.26
C PRO A 44 -3.47 9.39 9.02
N LYS A 45 -4.33 9.93 8.16
CA LYS A 45 -5.51 9.25 7.62
C LYS A 45 -5.14 8.26 6.51
N ILE A 46 -4.09 8.60 5.76
CA ILE A 46 -3.58 7.80 4.66
C ILE A 46 -2.07 7.61 4.81
N ILE A 47 -1.59 6.40 4.51
CA ILE A 47 -0.18 6.15 4.24
C ILE A 47 0.00 5.63 2.81
N ILE A 48 1.10 6.01 2.17
CA ILE A 48 1.51 5.50 0.86
C ILE A 48 2.79 4.68 1.06
N VAL A 49 2.82 3.45 0.55
CA VAL A 49 3.90 2.47 0.80
C VAL A 49 4.26 1.66 -0.45
N PRO A 50 5.53 1.27 -0.62
CA PRO A 50 5.98 0.39 -1.71
C PRO A 50 5.61 -1.09 -1.47
N HIS A 51 5.63 -1.91 -2.53
CA HIS A 51 5.28 -3.34 -2.47
C HIS A 51 6.28 -4.31 -3.14
N ALA A 52 7.53 -3.90 -3.34
CA ALA A 52 8.59 -4.84 -3.65
C ALA A 52 8.93 -5.76 -2.45
N GLY A 53 9.84 -6.73 -2.67
CA GLY A 53 10.31 -7.60 -1.59
C GLY A 53 10.95 -6.80 -0.45
N TYR A 54 10.82 -7.29 0.79
CA TYR A 54 11.24 -6.59 2.01
C TYR A 54 12.73 -6.23 2.02
N ILE A 55 13.58 -7.05 1.38
CA ILE A 55 15.01 -6.76 1.20
C ILE A 55 15.26 -5.45 0.43
N TYR A 56 14.31 -5.01 -0.42
CA TYR A 56 14.44 -3.81 -1.24
C TYR A 56 13.66 -2.64 -0.67
N SER A 57 12.39 -2.84 -0.32
CA SER A 57 11.46 -1.75 -0.01
C SER A 57 10.90 -1.81 1.41
N GLY A 58 11.26 -2.83 2.19
CA GLY A 58 10.74 -3.04 3.54
C GLY A 58 11.05 -1.88 4.48
N LEU A 59 12.27 -1.33 4.41
CA LEU A 59 12.67 -0.18 5.23
C LEU A 59 11.87 1.08 4.87
N VAL A 60 11.67 1.33 3.57
CA VAL A 60 10.87 2.46 3.09
C VAL A 60 9.42 2.35 3.57
N ALA A 61 8.82 1.16 3.49
CA ALA A 61 7.48 0.90 4.03
C ALA A 61 7.41 1.08 5.55
N ALA A 62 8.42 0.60 6.29
CA ALA A 62 8.49 0.68 7.75
C ALA A 62 8.42 2.13 8.28
N HIS A 63 9.01 3.12 7.57
CA HIS A 63 8.87 4.54 7.94
C HIS A 63 7.39 4.98 8.02
N ALA A 64 6.55 4.58 7.05
CA ALA A 64 5.12 4.89 7.07
C ALA A 64 4.35 4.08 8.12
N PHE A 65 4.69 2.80 8.30
CA PHE A 65 4.06 1.98 9.33
C PHE A 65 4.40 2.45 10.76
N ASN A 66 5.55 3.08 10.99
CA ASN A 66 5.86 3.72 12.27
C ASN A 66 4.96 4.93 12.56
N CYS A 67 4.43 5.61 11.53
CA CYS A 67 3.51 6.74 11.73
C CYS A 67 2.13 6.32 12.27
N ILE A 68 1.72 5.06 12.10
CA ILE A 68 0.41 4.57 12.57
C ILE A 68 0.47 3.90 13.95
N ALA A 69 1.67 3.66 14.50
CA ALA A 69 1.83 2.95 15.78
C ALA A 69 1.07 3.65 16.94
N ALA A 70 1.09 4.98 16.98
CA ALA A 70 0.40 5.77 18.00
C ALA A 70 -1.14 5.72 17.91
N MET A 71 -1.69 5.23 16.80
CA MET A 71 -3.13 5.08 16.58
C MET A 71 -3.57 3.62 16.44
N ALA A 72 -2.67 2.66 16.67
CA ALA A 72 -2.93 1.24 16.46
C ALA A 72 -4.20 0.76 17.16
N GLU A 73 -4.45 1.20 18.39
CA GLU A 73 -5.65 0.82 19.15
C GLU A 73 -6.95 1.40 18.58
N LYS A 74 -6.87 2.55 17.89
CA LYS A 74 -8.02 3.24 17.28
C LYS A 74 -8.38 2.65 15.93
N ILE A 75 -7.39 2.19 15.16
CA ILE A 75 -7.64 1.61 13.84
C ILE A 75 -8.40 0.29 14.00
N LYS A 76 -9.59 0.21 13.40
CA LYS A 76 -10.44 -0.99 13.33
C LYS A 76 -10.72 -1.44 11.90
N ARG A 77 -10.50 -0.55 10.92
CA ARG A 77 -10.65 -0.84 9.50
C ARG A 77 -9.44 -0.36 8.74
N VAL A 78 -8.92 -1.22 7.86
CA VAL A 78 -7.85 -0.87 6.93
C VAL A 78 -8.40 -1.01 5.51
N VAL A 79 -8.48 0.11 4.80
CA VAL A 79 -8.76 0.14 3.36
C VAL A 79 -7.42 0.06 2.66
N LEU A 80 -7.13 -1.07 2.02
CA LEU A 80 -5.84 -1.35 1.40
C LEU A 80 -6.01 -1.37 -0.11
N ILE A 81 -5.34 -0.45 -0.80
CA ILE A 81 -5.54 -0.17 -2.22
C ILE A 81 -4.22 -0.40 -2.94
N GLY A 82 -4.24 -1.07 -4.08
CA GLY A 82 -3.04 -1.34 -4.84
C GLY A 82 -3.36 -1.70 -6.29
N PRO A 83 -2.41 -1.55 -7.21
CA PRO A 83 -2.61 -1.87 -8.61
C PRO A 83 -2.74 -3.38 -8.84
N ALA A 84 -3.46 -3.75 -9.90
CA ALA A 84 -3.47 -5.10 -10.45
C ALA A 84 -2.34 -5.27 -11.49
N HIS A 85 -1.35 -6.11 -11.19
CA HIS A 85 -0.24 -6.46 -12.09
C HIS A 85 -0.48 -7.77 -12.84
N THR A 86 -1.15 -8.72 -12.19
CA THR A 86 -1.22 -10.10 -12.69
C THR A 86 -2.27 -10.33 -13.77
N VAL A 87 -3.30 -9.48 -13.82
CA VAL A 87 -4.39 -9.55 -14.81
C VAL A 87 -4.84 -8.16 -15.21
N TYR A 88 -5.25 -8.00 -16.46
CA TYR A 88 -5.99 -6.81 -16.86
C TYR A 88 -7.33 -6.78 -16.11
N LEU A 89 -7.63 -5.63 -15.53
CA LEU A 89 -8.83 -5.39 -14.75
C LEU A 89 -9.44 -4.08 -15.24
N HIS A 90 -10.70 -4.11 -15.67
CA HIS A 90 -11.47 -2.90 -15.88
C HIS A 90 -12.11 -2.48 -14.55
N GLY A 91 -12.00 -1.21 -14.17
CA GLY A 91 -12.49 -0.74 -12.88
C GLY A 91 -11.59 -1.17 -11.71
N CYS A 92 -12.19 -1.59 -10.60
CA CYS A 92 -11.54 -2.16 -9.44
C CYS A 92 -12.23 -3.48 -9.00
N ALA A 93 -11.49 -4.30 -8.25
CA ALA A 93 -11.94 -5.60 -7.78
C ALA A 93 -11.81 -5.71 -6.26
N LEU A 94 -12.93 -6.06 -5.63
CA LEU A 94 -13.05 -6.47 -4.24
C LEU A 94 -13.05 -8.01 -4.18
N PRO A 95 -12.52 -8.64 -3.13
CA PRO A 95 -12.49 -10.09 -3.05
C PRO A 95 -13.88 -10.66 -2.71
N GLN A 96 -14.13 -11.89 -3.16
CA GLN A 96 -15.25 -12.70 -2.67
C GLN A 96 -14.87 -13.46 -1.38
N SER A 97 -13.58 -13.68 -1.18
CA SER A 97 -13.04 -14.34 0.01
C SER A 97 -13.41 -13.63 1.31
N SER A 98 -13.51 -14.44 2.36
CA SER A 98 -13.86 -13.97 3.70
C SER A 98 -12.66 -13.48 4.52
N HIS A 99 -11.46 -13.95 4.16
CA HIS A 99 -10.22 -13.66 4.86
C HIS A 99 -9.05 -13.67 3.89
N PHE A 100 -8.05 -12.85 4.19
CA PHE A 100 -6.71 -13.00 3.63
C PHE A 100 -5.82 -13.68 4.66
N LYS A 101 -4.88 -14.52 4.22
CA LYS A 101 -3.95 -15.24 5.08
C LYS A 101 -2.51 -14.82 4.79
N THR A 102 -1.72 -14.66 5.84
CA THR A 102 -0.27 -14.53 5.83
C THR A 102 0.35 -15.63 6.72
N PRO A 103 1.68 -15.71 6.85
CA PRO A 103 2.32 -16.53 7.89
C PRO A 103 1.90 -16.14 9.33
N LEU A 104 1.55 -14.88 9.57
CA LEU A 104 1.18 -14.36 10.91
C LEU A 104 -0.28 -14.63 11.29
N GLY A 105 -1.11 -15.08 10.36
CA GLY A 105 -2.50 -15.45 10.65
C GLY A 105 -3.48 -15.04 9.56
N LYS A 106 -4.76 -14.94 9.94
CA LYS A 106 -5.84 -14.52 9.04
C LYS A 106 -6.31 -13.12 9.39
N ILE A 107 -6.68 -12.36 8.38
CA ILE A 107 -7.29 -11.04 8.50
C ILE A 107 -8.70 -11.13 7.91
N ALA A 108 -9.71 -10.74 8.68
CA ALA A 108 -11.10 -10.78 8.23
C ALA A 108 -11.39 -9.65 7.23
N ILE A 109 -12.17 -9.96 6.19
CA ILE A 109 -12.65 -8.96 5.23
C ILE A 109 -13.92 -8.29 5.78
N ASP A 110 -13.97 -6.96 5.77
CA ASP A 110 -15.19 -6.19 6.10
C ASP A 110 -16.20 -6.32 4.95
N LYS A 111 -17.01 -7.38 5.02
CA LYS A 111 -18.01 -7.70 3.99
C LYS A 111 -19.07 -6.61 3.85
N THR A 112 -19.46 -5.98 4.95
CA THR A 112 -20.44 -4.88 4.93
C THR A 112 -19.91 -3.71 4.11
N CYS A 113 -18.62 -3.41 4.26
CA CYS A 113 -17.96 -2.38 3.48
C CYS A 113 -17.82 -2.79 2.01
N VAL A 114 -17.39 -4.03 1.72
CA VAL A 114 -17.33 -4.57 0.35
C VAL A 114 -18.69 -4.46 -0.36
N GLU A 115 -19.78 -4.90 0.28
CA GLU A 115 -21.14 -4.82 -0.27
C GLU A 115 -21.60 -3.38 -0.53
N ARG A 116 -21.14 -2.42 0.28
CA ARG A 116 -21.39 -0.99 0.04
C ARG A 116 -20.67 -0.50 -1.19
N LEU A 117 -19.38 -0.84 -1.33
CA LEU A 117 -18.55 -0.41 -2.45
C LEU A 117 -19.00 -0.99 -3.80
N LEU A 118 -19.56 -2.20 -3.81
CA LEU A 118 -20.09 -2.84 -5.02
C LEU A 118 -21.29 -2.11 -5.66
N LYS A 119 -21.84 -1.08 -5.00
CA LYS A 119 -22.90 -0.24 -5.56
C LYS A 119 -22.37 0.84 -6.52
N PHE A 120 -21.05 1.02 -6.58
CA PHE A 120 -20.41 2.06 -7.39
C PHE A 120 -19.98 1.51 -8.74
N GLU A 121 -20.10 2.35 -9.76
CA GLU A 121 -19.66 2.01 -11.11
C GLU A 121 -18.16 1.71 -11.12
N GLY A 122 -17.78 0.65 -11.84
CA GLY A 122 -16.40 0.17 -11.89
C GLY A 122 -16.00 -0.74 -10.73
N ALA A 123 -16.79 -0.90 -9.66
CA ALA A 123 -16.49 -1.86 -8.60
C ALA A 123 -17.05 -3.26 -8.93
N THR A 124 -16.19 -4.29 -8.88
CA THR A 124 -16.59 -5.69 -9.12
C THR A 124 -16.16 -6.59 -7.98
N ILE A 125 -16.83 -7.74 -7.81
CA ILE A 125 -16.43 -8.78 -6.87
C ILE A 125 -15.81 -9.94 -7.63
N SER A 126 -14.55 -10.27 -7.32
CA SER A 126 -13.85 -11.38 -7.95
C SER A 126 -12.62 -11.77 -7.15
N ASP A 127 -12.44 -13.06 -6.86
CA ASP A 127 -11.19 -13.55 -6.25
C ASP A 127 -10.05 -13.67 -7.28
N MET A 128 -10.36 -13.75 -8.58
CA MET A 128 -9.37 -14.06 -9.62
C MET A 128 -8.21 -13.05 -9.67
N PRO A 129 -8.45 -11.72 -9.68
CA PRO A 129 -7.36 -10.74 -9.64
C PRO A 129 -6.51 -10.81 -8.37
N HIS A 130 -7.07 -11.28 -7.25
CA HIS A 130 -6.39 -11.30 -5.95
C HIS A 130 -5.50 -12.53 -5.75
N GLN A 131 -5.70 -13.61 -6.51
CA GLN A 131 -5.08 -14.91 -6.26
C GLN A 131 -3.55 -14.90 -6.32
N LYS A 132 -2.98 -14.15 -7.26
CA LYS A 132 -1.52 -14.08 -7.49
C LYS A 132 -0.94 -12.68 -7.30
N GLU A 133 -1.80 -11.72 -6.96
CA GLU A 133 -1.39 -10.32 -6.84
C GLU A 133 -0.67 -10.05 -5.53
N HIS A 134 0.41 -9.27 -5.60
CA HIS A 134 1.31 -9.03 -4.48
C HIS A 134 1.17 -7.62 -3.91
N SER A 135 0.66 -6.66 -4.69
CA SER A 135 0.59 -5.24 -4.29
C SER A 135 -0.10 -5.02 -2.94
N LEU A 136 -1.16 -5.78 -2.65
CA LEU A 136 -1.83 -5.75 -1.34
C LEU A 136 -1.15 -6.68 -0.33
N GLU A 137 -0.75 -7.89 -0.74
CA GLU A 137 -0.25 -8.94 0.15
C GLU A 137 0.97 -8.50 0.96
N VAL A 138 1.90 -7.81 0.31
CA VAL A 138 3.18 -7.39 0.91
C VAL A 138 2.98 -6.42 2.10
N GLN A 139 1.84 -5.75 2.17
CA GLN A 139 1.50 -4.84 3.27
C GLN A 139 0.88 -5.55 4.49
N LEU A 140 0.34 -6.75 4.29
CA LEU A 140 -0.44 -7.45 5.32
C LEU A 140 0.39 -7.84 6.55
N PRO A 141 1.65 -8.32 6.43
CA PRO A 141 2.47 -8.61 7.60
C PRO A 141 2.77 -7.37 8.45
N PHE A 142 3.12 -6.25 7.82
CA PHE A 142 3.30 -4.97 8.52
C PHE A 142 2.03 -4.56 9.28
N LEU A 143 0.86 -4.69 8.64
CA LEU A 143 -0.42 -4.38 9.27
C LEU A 143 -0.72 -5.27 10.47
N GLN A 144 -0.54 -6.59 10.36
CA GLN A 144 -0.76 -7.53 11.47
C GLN A 144 0.24 -7.38 12.61
N HIS A 145 1.42 -6.84 12.32
CA HIS A 145 2.43 -6.60 13.33
C HIS A 145 2.18 -5.29 14.08
N GLN A 146 1.74 -4.23 13.38
CA GLN A 146 1.43 -2.94 14.00
C GLN A 146 0.02 -2.86 14.61
N LEU A 147 -0.93 -3.65 14.14
CA LEU A 147 -2.34 -3.59 14.54
C LEU A 147 -2.80 -4.92 15.17
N THR A 148 -3.56 -4.83 16.25
CA THR A 148 -3.99 -6.02 17.01
C THR A 148 -5.28 -6.65 16.48
N ASP A 149 -6.31 -5.84 16.24
CA ASP A 149 -7.63 -6.33 15.82
C ASP A 149 -8.26 -5.33 14.83
N PHE A 150 -8.27 -5.72 13.56
CA PHE A 150 -8.80 -4.91 12.47
C PHE A 150 -9.43 -5.78 11.38
N THR A 151 -10.29 -5.15 10.59
CA THR A 151 -10.88 -5.71 9.37
C THR A 151 -10.27 -5.06 8.13
N LEU A 152 -10.19 -5.81 7.04
CA LEU A 152 -9.57 -5.38 5.79
C LEU A 152 -10.63 -5.12 4.71
N VAL A 153 -10.44 -4.04 3.96
CA VAL A 153 -11.16 -3.73 2.72
C VAL A 153 -10.12 -3.65 1.61
N PRO A 154 -9.75 -4.78 0.98
CA PRO A 154 -8.74 -4.79 -0.07
C PRO A 154 -9.37 -4.44 -1.42
N ILE A 155 -8.76 -3.49 -2.12
CA ILE A 155 -9.22 -2.96 -3.40
C ILE A 155 -8.07 -3.08 -4.40
N LEU A 156 -8.21 -3.97 -5.38
CA LEU A 156 -7.31 -3.99 -6.53
C LEU A 156 -7.80 -3.01 -7.59
N VAL A 157 -6.92 -2.13 -8.02
CA VAL A 157 -7.22 -1.05 -8.96
C VAL A 157 -6.67 -1.40 -10.33
N GLY A 158 -7.54 -1.45 -11.32
CA GLY A 158 -7.20 -1.60 -12.72
C GLY A 158 -7.42 -0.31 -13.49
N ASP A 159 -8.00 -0.43 -14.67
CA ASP A 159 -8.32 0.70 -15.55
C ASP A 159 -9.61 1.38 -15.11
N ILE A 160 -9.46 2.39 -14.23
CA ILE A 160 -10.52 3.23 -13.69
C ILE A 160 -10.09 4.70 -13.75
N HIS A 161 -11.05 5.60 -14.02
CA HIS A 161 -10.81 7.03 -13.97
C HIS A 161 -10.62 7.48 -12.50
N PRO A 162 -9.66 8.38 -12.19
CA PRO A 162 -9.37 8.80 -10.80
C PRO A 162 -10.59 9.32 -10.03
N GLU A 163 -11.52 9.99 -10.70
CA GLU A 163 -12.74 10.57 -10.14
C GLU A 163 -13.68 9.47 -9.63
N PHE A 164 -13.92 8.41 -10.42
CA PHE A 164 -14.73 7.27 -9.97
C PHE A 164 -14.05 6.53 -8.82
N MET A 165 -12.72 6.41 -8.86
CA MET A 165 -11.96 5.82 -7.76
C MET A 165 -12.07 6.70 -6.49
N ALA A 166 -12.02 8.03 -6.63
CA ALA A 166 -12.21 8.94 -5.51
C ALA A 166 -13.62 8.79 -4.90
N ASP A 167 -14.67 8.71 -5.72
CA ASP A 167 -16.05 8.50 -5.26
C ASP A 167 -16.21 7.21 -4.44
N ILE A 168 -15.55 6.13 -4.88
CA ILE A 168 -15.47 4.85 -4.14
C ILE A 168 -14.77 5.06 -2.78
N LEU A 169 -13.63 5.74 -2.77
CA LEU A 169 -12.85 5.99 -1.56
C LEU A 169 -13.57 6.88 -0.54
N GLU A 170 -14.40 7.82 -0.99
CA GLU A 170 -15.21 8.64 -0.10
C GLU A 170 -16.18 7.82 0.76
N GLN A 171 -16.67 6.69 0.25
CA GLN A 171 -17.60 5.82 0.98
C GLN A 171 -16.97 5.13 2.19
N VAL A 172 -15.64 5.10 2.21
CA VAL A 172 -14.81 4.46 3.23
C VAL A 172 -13.90 5.45 3.92
N TRP A 173 -14.07 6.74 3.64
CA TRP A 173 -13.30 7.82 4.26
C TRP A 173 -13.68 8.06 5.72
N LEU A 174 -14.89 7.70 6.12
CA LEU A 174 -15.48 8.08 7.41
C LEU A 174 -14.74 7.48 8.62
N GLY A 175 -14.68 8.27 9.69
CA GLY A 175 -14.29 7.85 11.03
C GLY A 175 -12.78 7.78 11.29
N ASP A 176 -12.38 8.08 12.52
CA ASP A 176 -10.98 8.02 12.96
C ASP A 176 -10.47 6.57 13.09
N GLU A 177 -11.37 5.58 13.02
CA GLU A 177 -11.04 4.16 13.10
C GLU A 177 -10.60 3.54 11.76
N THR A 178 -10.71 4.30 10.66
CA THR A 178 -10.36 3.81 9.32
C THR A 178 -9.02 4.37 8.86
N LEU A 179 -8.04 3.49 8.64
CA LEU A 179 -6.78 3.79 7.95
C LEU A 179 -6.89 3.46 6.46
N ILE A 180 -6.40 4.34 5.60
CA ILE A 180 -6.23 4.05 4.17
C ILE A 180 -4.76 3.80 3.87
N VAL A 181 -4.45 2.69 3.22
CA VAL A 181 -3.10 2.31 2.80
C VAL A 181 -3.10 2.23 1.28
N VAL A 182 -2.28 3.06 0.63
CA VAL A 182 -2.09 3.03 -0.82
C VAL A 182 -0.75 2.41 -1.13
N SER A 183 -0.80 1.31 -1.88
CA SER A 183 0.39 0.55 -2.23
C SER A 183 0.84 0.88 -3.66
N THR A 184 2.06 1.39 -3.81
CA THR A 184 2.65 1.74 -5.10
C THR A 184 4.17 1.78 -5.02
N ASP A 185 4.81 1.21 -6.04
CA ASP A 185 6.20 1.51 -6.38
C ASP A 185 6.25 2.68 -7.39
N LEU A 186 7.42 3.27 -7.57
CA LEU A 186 7.67 4.40 -8.49
C LEU A 186 8.16 3.90 -9.87
N SER A 187 9.19 4.52 -10.45
CA SER A 187 9.70 4.15 -11.77
C SER A 187 10.30 2.75 -11.79
N HIS A 188 10.27 2.09 -12.95
CA HIS A 188 10.70 0.71 -13.12
C HIS A 188 11.75 0.57 -14.22
N PHE A 189 12.82 -0.18 -13.93
CA PHE A 189 13.83 -0.66 -14.87
C PHE A 189 14.65 0.42 -15.59
N HIS A 190 14.78 1.61 -14.99
CA HIS A 190 15.70 2.65 -15.43
C HIS A 190 17.10 2.45 -14.83
N HIS A 191 18.10 3.08 -15.44
CA HIS A 191 19.42 3.22 -14.82
C HIS A 191 19.33 4.08 -13.56
N TYR A 192 20.16 3.78 -12.56
CA TYR A 192 20.09 4.38 -11.22
C TYR A 192 19.94 5.92 -11.19
N ASP A 193 20.76 6.67 -11.93
CA ASP A 193 20.68 8.13 -11.92
C ASP A 193 19.43 8.69 -12.63
N GLU A 194 18.97 7.98 -13.67
CA GLU A 194 17.73 8.34 -14.36
C GLU A 194 16.51 8.06 -13.47
N ALA A 195 16.46 6.88 -12.84
CA ALA A 195 15.44 6.51 -11.88
C ALA A 195 15.34 7.57 -10.76
N LYS A 196 16.47 7.95 -10.15
CA LYS A 196 16.50 8.99 -9.12
C LYS A 196 15.91 10.32 -9.57
N ARG A 197 16.14 10.72 -10.82
CA ARG A 197 15.57 11.96 -11.37
C ARG A 197 14.05 11.83 -11.54
N LEU A 198 13.60 10.76 -12.20
CA LEU A 198 12.18 10.50 -12.46
C LEU A 198 11.38 10.30 -11.18
N ASP A 199 11.95 9.58 -10.21
CA ASP A 199 11.32 9.33 -8.92
C ASP A 199 11.22 10.61 -8.11
N LYS A 200 12.26 11.47 -8.11
CA LYS A 200 12.19 12.77 -7.44
C LYS A 200 11.10 13.67 -8.05
N GLU A 201 10.96 13.67 -9.38
CA GLU A 201 9.87 14.37 -10.06
C GLU A 201 8.51 13.82 -9.64
N THR A 202 8.38 12.49 -9.57
CA THR A 202 7.15 11.82 -9.15
C THR A 202 6.78 12.09 -7.69
N CYS A 203 7.76 12.04 -6.77
CA CYS A 203 7.57 12.42 -5.38
C CYS A 203 7.10 13.87 -5.23
N GLN A 204 7.65 14.79 -6.03
CA GLN A 204 7.20 16.19 -6.02
C GLN A 204 5.75 16.32 -6.50
N LEU A 205 5.34 15.57 -7.53
CA LEU A 205 3.94 15.55 -7.97
C LEU A 205 3.00 15.03 -6.87
N ILE A 206 3.41 14.02 -6.10
CA ILE A 206 2.64 13.51 -4.96
C ILE A 206 2.53 14.57 -3.86
N LEU A 207 3.63 15.25 -3.51
CA LEU A 207 3.64 16.34 -2.52
C LEU A 207 2.77 17.53 -2.94
N ASP A 208 2.78 17.87 -4.22
CA ASP A 208 1.99 18.95 -4.81
C ASP A 208 0.51 18.53 -5.06
N ASN A 209 0.12 17.32 -4.68
CA ASN A 209 -1.21 16.75 -4.87
C ASN A 209 -1.69 16.83 -6.33
N ARG A 210 -0.78 16.52 -7.25
CA ARG A 210 -1.03 16.48 -8.69
C ARG A 210 -1.80 15.22 -9.09
N ARG A 211 -2.58 15.35 -10.16
CA ARG A 211 -3.57 14.33 -10.60
C ARG A 211 -3.22 13.71 -11.96
N ASP A 212 -2.03 14.04 -12.46
CA ASP A 212 -1.48 13.68 -13.76
C ASP A 212 -0.32 12.69 -13.66
N ILE A 213 -0.23 11.94 -12.54
CA ILE A 213 0.77 10.87 -12.40
C ILE A 213 0.40 9.74 -13.36
N SER A 214 1.38 9.32 -14.16
CA SER A 214 1.23 8.28 -15.18
C SER A 214 1.67 6.90 -14.66
N SER A 215 1.30 5.83 -15.39
CA SER A 215 1.70 4.46 -15.05
C SER A 215 3.20 4.20 -15.22
N GLN A 216 3.91 5.04 -15.96
CA GLN A 216 5.38 4.97 -16.06
C GLN A 216 6.06 5.53 -14.82
N GLN A 217 5.40 6.44 -14.10
CA GLN A 217 5.93 7.09 -12.91
C GLN A 217 5.65 6.31 -11.64
N ALA A 218 4.46 5.70 -11.53
CA ALA A 218 4.06 4.91 -10.38
C ALA A 218 3.04 3.84 -10.80
N CYS A 219 3.23 2.59 -10.37
CA CYS A 219 2.31 1.50 -10.75
C CYS A 219 0.89 1.74 -10.18
N GLY A 220 0.78 2.35 -9.00
CA GLY A 220 -0.48 2.74 -8.35
C GLY A 220 -1.03 4.11 -8.78
N CYS A 221 -0.62 4.66 -9.93
CA CYS A 221 -1.00 6.01 -10.38
C CYS A 221 -2.49 6.33 -10.29
N ARG A 222 -3.38 5.37 -10.60
CA ARG A 222 -4.84 5.58 -10.53
C ARG A 222 -5.32 5.87 -9.10
N ALA A 223 -4.79 5.13 -8.12
CA ALA A 223 -5.07 5.38 -6.71
C ALA A 223 -4.44 6.69 -6.24
N LEU A 224 -3.20 7.00 -6.64
CA LEU A 224 -2.53 8.26 -6.29
C LEU A 224 -3.32 9.49 -6.78
N ASN A 225 -3.76 9.47 -8.04
CA ASN A 225 -4.53 10.57 -8.60
C ASN A 225 -5.91 10.72 -7.91
N ALA A 226 -6.52 9.61 -7.48
CA ALA A 226 -7.74 9.63 -6.68
C ALA A 226 -7.51 10.21 -5.27
N ILE A 227 -6.42 9.82 -4.61
CA ILE A 227 -6.03 10.38 -3.31
C ILE A 227 -5.76 11.89 -3.42
N ALA A 228 -5.08 12.34 -4.48
CA ALA A 228 -4.84 13.76 -4.70
C ALA A 228 -6.14 14.59 -4.77
N LEU A 229 -7.22 14.03 -5.33
CA LEU A 229 -8.56 14.65 -5.28
C LEU A 229 -9.06 14.79 -3.84
N LEU A 230 -8.92 13.75 -3.03
CA LEU A 230 -9.38 13.73 -1.63
C LEU A 230 -8.55 14.64 -0.74
N VAL A 231 -7.22 14.68 -0.93
CA VAL A 231 -6.33 15.59 -0.19
C VAL A 231 -6.75 17.03 -0.39
N CYS A 232 -7.01 17.45 -1.63
CA CYS A 232 -7.53 18.80 -1.90
C CYS A 232 -8.91 19.03 -1.27
N ARG A 233 -9.81 18.04 -1.32
CA ARG A 233 -11.20 18.16 -0.83
C ARG A 233 -11.27 18.29 0.69
N TYR A 234 -10.42 17.56 1.41
CA TYR A 234 -10.36 17.55 2.87
C TYR A 234 -9.28 18.45 3.45
N ASN A 235 -8.56 19.21 2.61
CA ASN A 235 -7.50 20.13 3.00
C ASN A 235 -6.42 19.44 3.88
N LEU A 236 -5.98 18.26 3.46
CA LEU A 236 -4.94 17.49 4.13
C LEU A 236 -3.55 17.89 3.62
N ASN A 237 -2.52 17.54 4.40
CA ASN A 237 -1.13 17.77 4.05
C ASN A 237 -0.43 16.44 3.77
N THR A 238 0.33 16.40 2.66
CA THR A 238 1.14 15.24 2.28
C THR A 238 2.58 15.45 2.71
N THR A 239 3.14 14.50 3.45
CA THR A 239 4.53 14.51 3.91
C THR A 239 5.26 13.28 3.38
N GLN A 240 6.41 13.49 2.75
CA GLN A 240 7.30 12.41 2.36
C GLN A 240 8.12 11.95 3.57
N LEU A 241 8.17 10.64 3.78
CA LEU A 241 8.84 10.02 4.92
C LEU A 241 10.19 9.42 4.53
N SER A 242 10.23 8.71 3.40
CA SER A 242 11.44 8.04 2.93
C SER A 242 11.43 7.88 1.41
N TYR A 243 12.62 7.73 0.83
CA TYR A 243 12.83 7.38 -0.57
C TYR A 243 14.13 6.60 -0.75
N GLN A 244 14.07 5.49 -1.48
CA GLN A 244 15.20 4.66 -1.89
C GLN A 244 14.88 4.00 -3.24
N ASN A 245 15.84 3.36 -3.88
CA ASN A 245 15.57 2.42 -4.98
C ASN A 245 16.29 1.09 -4.76
N SER A 246 15.95 0.07 -5.55
CA SER A 246 16.54 -1.27 -5.39
C SER A 246 18.07 -1.30 -5.48
N GLY A 247 18.69 -0.36 -6.20
CA GLY A 247 20.15 -0.23 -6.31
C GLY A 247 20.83 0.30 -5.05
N ASP A 248 20.07 0.75 -4.05
CA ASP A 248 20.55 1.12 -2.71
C ASP A 248 20.68 -0.10 -1.78
N CYS A 249 20.12 -1.26 -2.15
CA CYS A 249 20.21 -2.48 -1.35
C CYS A 249 21.65 -2.99 -1.32
N THR A 250 22.17 -3.22 -0.11
CA THR A 250 23.56 -3.66 0.13
C THR A 250 23.68 -5.18 0.30
N GLU A 251 22.57 -5.93 0.27
CA GLU A 251 22.61 -7.39 0.31
C GLU A 251 23.16 -7.97 -1.01
N SER A 252 23.95 -9.04 -0.92
CA SER A 252 24.74 -9.57 -2.03
C SER A 252 23.84 -9.94 -3.23
N ASN A 253 24.09 -9.30 -4.39
CA ASN A 253 23.36 -9.36 -5.67
C ASN A 253 22.07 -8.51 -5.78
N ALA A 254 21.69 -7.74 -4.76
CA ALA A 254 20.49 -6.89 -4.79
C ALA A 254 20.75 -5.46 -5.33
N GLY A 255 21.99 -4.97 -5.28
CA GLY A 255 22.37 -3.61 -5.68
C GLY A 255 22.67 -3.38 -7.16
N ASP A 256 22.01 -4.09 -8.09
CA ASP A 256 22.18 -3.83 -9.53
C ASP A 256 21.66 -2.44 -9.89
N LYS A 257 22.57 -1.54 -10.29
CA LYS A 257 22.27 -0.14 -10.66
C LYS A 257 21.91 0.06 -12.13
N SER A 258 21.89 -1.01 -12.93
CA SER A 258 21.56 -0.93 -14.35
C SER A 258 20.06 -0.85 -14.59
N ARG A 259 19.24 -1.46 -13.72
CA ARG A 259 17.78 -1.54 -13.86
C ARG A 259 17.14 -1.56 -12.48
N VAL A 260 16.83 -0.39 -11.93
CA VAL A 260 16.30 -0.25 -10.58
C VAL A 260 14.79 0.00 -10.55
N VAL A 261 14.18 -0.24 -9.39
CA VAL A 261 12.81 0.17 -9.08
C VAL A 261 12.83 1.18 -7.93
N GLY A 262 12.10 2.28 -8.07
CA GLY A 262 12.00 3.33 -7.08
C GLY A 262 10.94 3.07 -6.01
N TYR A 263 11.23 3.46 -4.77
CA TYR A 263 10.37 3.27 -3.60
C TYR A 263 10.28 4.57 -2.81
N ALA A 264 9.08 4.99 -2.46
CA ALA A 264 8.88 6.10 -1.53
C ALA A 264 7.72 5.81 -0.60
N SER A 265 7.76 6.42 0.58
CA SER A 265 6.66 6.38 1.54
C SER A 265 6.23 7.76 1.98
N PHE A 266 4.94 7.91 2.21
CA PHE A 266 4.30 9.18 2.55
C PHE A 266 3.25 8.99 3.65
N ALA A 267 3.02 10.04 4.42
CA ALA A 267 1.91 10.16 5.35
C ALA A 267 1.05 11.36 4.94
N ILE A 268 -0.27 11.24 5.07
CA ILE A 268 -1.23 12.29 4.75
C ILE A 268 -2.16 12.50 5.93
N SER A 269 -2.23 13.74 6.42
CA SER A 269 -2.91 14.13 7.66
C SER A 269 -3.56 15.50 7.59
#